data_AF-A0A8T5SVK1-F1
#
_entry.id   AF-A0A8T5SVK1-F1
#
_cell.length_a   1.000
_cell.length_b   1.000
_cell.length_c   1.000
_cell.angle_alpha   90.00
_cell.angle_beta   90.00
_cell.angle_gamma   90.00
#
_symmetry.space_group_name_H-M   'P 1'
#
loop_
_entity.id
_entity.type
_entity.pdbx_description
1 polymer ?
#
loop_
_entity_poly.entity_id
_entity_poly.type
_entity_poly.pdbx_seq_one_letter_code
_entity_poly.pdbx_strand_id
1 'polypeptide(L)' 'MLRTVFEKVAPHISNLEAMKILVDEIEKKTDSLESVLSELESRLEGAEVTFRTDIRILINECRHLGDRTTPK' A
#
# COMPACT_ATOMS: atom_id res chain seq x y z
N MET A 1 9.07 -0.32 -5.95
CA MET A 1 7.98 0.60 -6.40
C MET A 1 7.07 0.93 -5.23
N LEU A 2 6.56 -0.09 -4.55
CA LEU A 2 5.69 0.07 -3.38
C LEU A 2 6.33 0.90 -2.27
N ARG A 3 7.64 0.73 -2.03
CA ARG A 3 8.38 1.54 -1.06
C ARG A 3 8.31 3.05 -1.34
N THR A 4 8.42 3.46 -2.60
CA THR A 4 8.31 4.87 -2.99
C THR A 4 6.92 5.44 -2.76
N VAL A 5 5.87 4.64 -3.00
CA VAL A 5 4.48 5.03 -2.68
C VAL A 5 4.31 5.19 -1.17
N PHE A 6 4.82 4.24 -0.40
CA PHE A 6 4.78 4.29 1.06
C PHE A 6 5.47 5.55 1.61
N GLU A 7 6.64 5.93 1.12
CA GLU A 7 7.34 7.14 1.56
C GLU A 7 6.53 8.42 1.35
N LYS A 8 5.72 8.49 0.28
CA LYS A 8 4.84 9.64 0.03
C LYS A 8 3.69 9.74 1.03
N VAL A 9 3.12 8.60 1.41
CA VAL A 9 1.97 8.57 2.32
C VAL A 9 2.36 8.46 3.78
N ALA A 10 3.61 8.14 4.10
CA ALA A 10 4.13 7.99 5.45
C ALA A 10 3.73 9.12 6.42
N PRO A 11 3.71 10.42 6.03
CA PRO A 11 3.24 11.50 6.92
C PRO A 11 1.77 11.38 7.36
N HIS A 12 0.97 10.57 6.66
CA HIS A 12 -0.45 10.34 6.93
C HIS A 12 -0.73 8.98 7.58
N ILE A 13 0.30 8.15 7.79
CA ILE A 13 0.20 6.82 8.38
C ILE A 13 0.40 6.92 9.89
N SER A 14 -0.52 6.33 10.65
CA SER A 14 -0.41 6.28 12.11
C SER A 14 0.48 5.13 12.58
N ASN A 15 0.37 3.95 11.94
CA ASN A 15 1.11 2.75 12.30
C ASN A 15 2.32 2.51 11.39
N LEU A 16 3.29 3.43 11.41
CA LEU A 16 4.42 3.45 10.48
C LEU A 16 5.27 2.17 10.49
N GLU A 17 5.60 1.62 11.67
CA GLU A 17 6.42 0.40 11.77
C GLU A 17 5.70 -0.82 11.19
N ALA A 18 4.43 -1.00 11.55
CA ALA A 18 3.61 -2.10 11.02
C ALA A 18 3.44 -1.98 9.49
N MET A 19 3.19 -0.77 8.99
CA MET A 19 3.11 -0.51 7.55
C MET A 19 4.44 -0.77 6.84
N LYS A 20 5.57 -0.41 7.46
CA LYS A 20 6.91 -0.66 6.89
C LYS A 20 7.18 -2.15 6.73
N ILE A 21 6.81 -2.96 7.73
CA ILE A 21 6.92 -4.43 7.67
C ILE A 21 6.01 -4.97 6.56
N LEU A 22 4.75 -4.54 6.53
CA LEU A 22 3.79 -4.97 5.51
C LEU A 22 4.29 -4.67 4.09
N VAL A 23 4.76 -3.44 3.86
CA VAL A 23 5.32 -3.01 2.57
C VAL A 23 6.52 -3.87 2.17
N ASP A 24 7.41 -4.18 3.11
CA ASP A 24 8.59 -5.01 2.86
C ASP A 24 8.22 -6.46 2.51
N GLU A 25 7.23 -7.03 3.20
CA GLU A 25 6.70 -8.35 2.90
C GLU A 25 6.04 -8.44 1.52
N ILE A 26 5.23 -7.43 1.16
CA ILE A 26 4.53 -7.40 -0.12
C ILE A 26 5.52 -7.18 -1.25
N GLU A 27 6.45 -6.24 -1.13
CA GLU A 27 7.45 -5.94 -2.17
C GLU A 27 8.34 -7.15 -2.49
N LYS A 28 8.55 -8.07 -1.54
CA LYS A 28 9.27 -9.34 -1.76
C LYS A 28 8.46 -10.42 -2.48
N LYS A 29 7.13 -10.31 -2.49
CA LYS A 29 6.21 -11.34 -3.00
C LYS A 29 5.56 -10.95 -4.33
N THR A 30 5.61 -9.68 -4.70
CA THR A 30 4.84 -9.14 -5.82
C THR A 30 5.73 -8.39 -6.79
N ASP A 31 5.60 -8.71 -8.08
CA ASP A 31 6.32 -8.04 -9.16
C ASP A 31 5.46 -7.03 -9.95
N SER A 32 4.18 -6.90 -9.62
CA SER A 32 3.22 -6.05 -10.33
C SER A 32 2.35 -5.20 -9.40
N LEU A 33 1.88 -4.05 -9.88
CA LEU A 33 0.97 -3.17 -9.14
C LEU A 33 -0.35 -3.87 -8.80
N GLU A 34 -0.88 -4.70 -9.70
CA GLU A 34 -2.13 -5.43 -9.46
C GLU A 34 -1.99 -6.47 -8.32
N SER A 35 -0.86 -7.18 -8.29
CA SER A 35 -0.54 -8.10 -7.18
C SER A 35 -0.36 -7.37 -5.85
N VAL A 36 0.27 -6.19 -5.87
CA VAL A 36 0.39 -5.32 -4.68
C VAL A 36 -0.99 -4.92 -4.14
N LEU A 37 -1.88 -4.45 -5.02
CA LEU A 37 -3.23 -4.03 -4.64
C LEU A 37 -4.02 -5.20 -4.06
N SER A 38 -3.94 -6.38 -4.68
CA SER A 38 -4.62 -7.58 -4.19
C SER A 38 -4.14 -8.01 -2.80
N GLU A 39 -2.83 -7.99 -2.55
CA GLU A 39 -2.27 -8.28 -1.22
C GLU A 39 -2.70 -7.23 -0.18
N LEU A 40 -2.67 -5.94 -0.51
CA LEU A 40 -3.11 -4.89 0.40
C LEU A 40 -4.60 -5.01 0.73
N GLU A 41 -5.44 -5.34 -0.26
CA GLU A 41 -6.88 -5.54 -0.06
C GLU A 41 -7.18 -6.76 0.82
N SER A 42 -6.47 -7.88 0.63
CA SER A 42 -6.55 -9.07 1.51
C SER A 42 -6.22 -8.74 2.97
N ARG A 43 -5.26 -7.84 3.19
CA ARG A 43 -4.81 -7.43 4.54
C ARG A 43 -5.83 -6.55 5.27
N LEU A 44 -6.82 -5.99 4.58
CA LEU A 44 -7.90 -5.23 5.22
C LEU A 44 -8.82 -6.13 6.05
N GLU A 45 -9.06 -7.37 5.63
CA GLU A 45 -10.06 -8.23 6.27
C GLU A 45 -9.71 -8.55 7.73
N GLY A 46 -8.42 -8.73 8.05
CA GLY A 46 -7.93 -9.04 9.40
C GLY A 46 -7.39 -7.86 10.21
N ALA A 47 -7.32 -6.65 9.64
CA ALA A 47 -6.70 -5.49 10.28
C ALA A 47 -7.61 -4.77 11.28
N GLU A 48 -7.02 -4.19 12.33
CA GLU A 48 -7.72 -3.27 13.24
C GLU A 48 -8.06 -1.94 12.54
N VAL A 49 -9.01 -1.16 13.10
CA VAL A 49 -9.60 0.02 12.43
C VAL A 49 -8.57 1.07 11.98
N THR A 50 -7.60 1.38 12.82
CA THR A 50 -6.53 2.36 12.52
C THR A 50 -5.61 1.83 11.42
N PHE A 51 -5.20 0.57 11.52
CA PHE A 51 -4.36 -0.07 10.52
C PHE A 51 -5.08 -0.24 9.16
N ARG A 52 -6.38 -0.53 9.17
CA ARG A 52 -7.22 -0.52 7.95
C ARG A 52 -7.19 0.85 7.27
N THR A 53 -7.24 1.94 8.03
CA THR A 53 -7.19 3.29 7.48
C THR A 53 -5.84 3.55 6.83
N ASP A 54 -4.75 3.18 7.49
CA ASP A 54 -3.38 3.28 6.96
C ASP A 54 -3.21 2.48 5.66
N ILE A 55 -3.71 1.24 5.61
CA ILE A 55 -3.68 0.40 4.40
C ILE A 55 -4.49 1.06 3.27
N ARG A 56 -5.67 1.63 3.54
CA ARG A 56 -6.50 2.31 2.53
C ARG A 56 -5.81 3.53 1.94
N ILE A 57 -5.08 4.30 2.74
CA ILE A 57 -4.28 5.44 2.25
C ILE A 57 -3.24 4.94 1.25
N LEU A 58 -2.52 3.86 1.58
CA LEU A 58 -1.52 3.27 0.71
C LEU A 58 -2.13 2.72 -0.59
N ILE A 59 -3.25 2.00 -0.52
CA ILE A 59 -3.99 1.51 -1.70
C ILE A 59 -4.36 2.66 -2.63
N ASN A 60 -4.86 3.76 -2.07
CA ASN A 60 -5.29 4.89 -2.88
C ASN A 60 -4.12 5.52 -3.65
N GLU A 61 -2.96 5.69 -3.01
CA GLU A 61 -1.77 6.20 -3.69
C GLU A 61 -1.21 5.20 -4.72
N CYS A 62 -1.27 3.89 -4.44
CA CYS A 62 -0.93 2.85 -5.42
C CYS A 62 -1.82 2.94 -6.68
N ARG A 63 -3.13 3.14 -6.52
CA ARG A 63 -4.08 3.33 -7.64
C ARG A 63 -3.81 4.62 -8.42
N HIS A 64 -3.53 5.73 -7.73
CA HIS A 64 -3.14 6.98 -8.38
C HIS A 64 -1.85 6.84 -9.20
N LEU A 65 -0.89 6.04 -8.73
CA LEU A 65 0.33 5.80 -9.49
C LEU A 65 0.05 5.00 -10.75
N GLY A 66 -0.82 3.98 -10.69
CA GLY A 66 -1.26 3.22 -11.86
C GLY A 66 -1.94 4.10 -12.92
N ASP A 67 -2.87 4.95 -12.50
CA ASP A 67 -3.62 5.85 -13.39
C ASP A 67 -2.70 6.85 -14.12
N ARG A 68 -1.68 7.37 -13.43
CA ARG A 68 -0.67 8.26 -14.03
C ARG A 68 0.24 7.57 -15.04
N THR A 69 0.41 6.25 -14.95
CA THR A 69 1.25 5.47 -15.87
C THR A 69 0.51 5.00 -17.12
N THR A 70 -0.82 5.11 -17.15
CA THR A 70 -1.64 4.88 -18.35
C THR A 70 -2.01 6.22 -18.98
N PRO A 71 -1.26 6.72 -19.98
CA PRO A 71 -1.73 7.87 -20.77
C PRO A 71 -3.02 7.47 -21.48
N LYS A 72 -4.03 8.34 -21.35
CA LYS A 72 -5.34 8.21 -21.99
C LYS A 72 -5.24 8.41 -23.51
#